data_AF-A0A917XN16-F1
#
_entry.id   AF-A0A917XN16-F1
#
_cell.length_a   1.000
_cell.length_b   1.000
_cell.length_c   1.000
_cell.angle_alpha   90.00
_cell.angle_beta   90.00
_cell.angle_gamma   90.00
#
_symmetry.space_group_name_H-M   'P 1'
#
loop_
_entity.id
_entity.type
_entity.pdbx_description
1 polymer ?
#
loop_
_entity_poly.entity_id
_entity_poly.type
_entity_poly.pdbx_seq_one_letter_code
_entity_poly.pdbx_strand_id
1 'polypeptide(L)'
;MTLFGVEEVLPRGNEAELAGPRLREQVDQAADALSATVGEDPQALRGRLLKLVNLPRLSDTDDHDLREVLRELRVCEQEGKAAYRARLQRVTRVDRPAGIAQLPRPRSVKPASSAGACGLCADGYDVGDLIGRMPSPDELPYVPMGWLCWHCLVQRRRQPRRRDVLLRFFHALFAGDGVGLNGIECGLLLEWLTADPALSNSKPWKADPLENTVVRLRTSAADGKPTTWLSTQTVHTIVAVLREVPASPATTVQDEEALAALVQHLAEWETNPAAVPASRYGTGWCFRRQVLALTEHPTVLSQLGGPFFLYQCKTTQTGQLVEP
;
A
#
# COMPACT_ATOMS: atom_id res chain seq x y z
N MET A 1 -24.80 25.44 16.87
CA MET A 1 -24.15 25.68 18.18
C MET A 1 -22.74 25.13 18.11
N THR A 2 -21.73 25.99 18.06
CA THR A 2 -20.34 25.58 18.28
C THR A 2 -20.21 25.21 19.77
N LEU A 3 -19.85 23.97 20.07
CA LEU A 3 -19.93 23.43 21.44
C LEU A 3 -18.93 24.06 22.43
N PHE A 4 -18.13 25.07 22.04
CA PHE A 4 -17.14 25.72 22.91
C PHE A 4 -16.92 27.23 22.69
N GLY A 5 -17.79 27.96 21.97
CA GLY A 5 -17.65 29.42 21.87
C GLY A 5 -16.33 29.92 21.26
N VAL A 6 -15.67 29.10 20.44
CA VAL A 6 -14.48 29.51 19.67
C VAL A 6 -15.00 30.21 18.41
N GLU A 7 -14.71 31.52 18.28
CA GLU A 7 -14.85 32.21 17.00
C GLU A 7 -14.05 31.46 15.95
N GLU A 8 -14.59 31.31 14.75
CA GLU A 8 -13.87 30.65 13.65
C GLU A 8 -12.60 31.47 13.33
N VAL A 9 -11.44 30.86 13.49
CA VAL A 9 -10.12 31.50 13.35
C VAL A 9 -9.50 31.18 12.00
N LEU A 10 -9.84 30.02 11.42
CA LEU A 10 -9.29 29.61 10.14
C LEU A 10 -9.99 30.27 8.94
N PRO A 11 -9.23 30.78 7.95
CA PRO A 11 -9.82 31.39 6.75
C PRO A 11 -10.62 30.35 5.97
N ARG A 12 -11.90 30.66 5.69
CA ARG A 12 -12.80 29.80 4.90
C ARG A 12 -12.86 30.25 3.44
N GLY A 13 -12.69 29.31 2.53
CA GLY A 13 -12.76 29.53 1.08
C GLY A 13 -13.03 28.22 0.34
N ASN A 14 -13.13 28.30 -0.98
CA ASN A 14 -13.38 27.15 -1.84
C ASN A 14 -12.09 26.32 -2.02
N GLU A 15 -11.62 25.68 -0.96
CA GLU A 15 -10.36 24.90 -0.94
C GLU A 15 -10.31 23.78 -1.98
N ALA A 16 -11.48 23.29 -2.42
CA ALA A 16 -11.60 22.36 -3.53
C ALA A 16 -11.14 22.97 -4.86
N GLU A 17 -11.23 24.28 -5.03
CA GLU A 17 -10.87 25.03 -6.24
C GLU A 17 -9.46 25.64 -6.18
N LEU A 18 -8.84 25.69 -5.00
CA LEU A 18 -7.46 26.14 -4.83
C LEU A 18 -6.47 25.05 -5.26
N ALA A 19 -5.36 25.46 -5.89
CA ALA A 19 -4.30 24.58 -6.36
C ALA A 19 -2.93 25.26 -6.26
N GLY A 20 -1.87 24.46 -6.16
CA GLY A 20 -0.48 24.89 -6.21
C GLY A 20 -0.13 25.98 -5.18
N PRO A 21 0.51 27.09 -5.59
CA PRO A 21 0.99 28.13 -4.67
C PRO A 21 -0.09 28.73 -3.76
N ARG A 22 -1.31 28.94 -4.29
CA ARG A 22 -2.42 29.53 -3.53
C ARG A 22 -2.90 28.62 -2.40
N LEU A 23 -2.91 27.32 -2.64
CA LEU A 23 -3.28 26.33 -1.63
C LEU A 23 -2.22 26.23 -0.52
N ARG A 24 -0.93 26.38 -0.87
CA ARG A 24 0.17 26.47 0.11
C ARG A 24 0.05 27.73 0.98
N GLU A 25 -0.22 28.87 0.37
CA GLU A 25 -0.43 30.12 1.09
C GLU A 25 -1.59 30.01 2.10
N GLN A 26 -2.68 29.36 1.70
CA GLN A 26 -3.81 29.07 2.60
C GLN A 26 -3.41 28.21 3.80
N VAL A 27 -2.59 27.17 3.58
CA VAL A 27 -2.07 26.31 4.65
C VAL A 27 -1.22 27.12 5.63
N ASP A 28 -0.35 27.99 5.13
CA ASP A 28 0.51 28.82 5.97
C ASP A 28 -0.30 29.81 6.81
N GLN A 29 -1.26 30.52 6.20
CA GLN A 29 -2.14 31.44 6.91
C GLN A 29 -2.96 30.72 7.99
N ALA A 30 -3.50 29.54 7.67
CA ALA A 30 -4.27 28.72 8.60
C ALA A 30 -3.41 28.22 9.78
N ALA A 31 -2.18 27.78 9.52
CA ALA A 31 -1.25 27.35 10.57
C ALA A 31 -0.87 28.50 11.51
N ASP A 32 -0.59 29.69 10.98
CA ASP A 32 -0.23 30.87 11.79
C ASP A 32 -1.42 31.37 12.64
N ALA A 33 -2.63 31.41 12.06
CA ALA A 33 -3.85 31.77 12.78
C ALA A 33 -4.17 30.79 13.92
N LEU A 34 -4.06 29.48 13.66
CA LEU A 34 -4.29 28.46 14.68
C LEU A 34 -3.22 28.52 15.77
N SER A 35 -1.95 28.75 15.42
CA SER A 35 -0.83 28.89 16.35
C SER A 35 -1.07 29.98 17.40
N ALA A 36 -1.56 31.15 16.98
CA ALA A 36 -1.93 32.23 17.88
C ALA A 36 -3.05 31.81 18.85
N THR A 37 -4.04 31.08 18.35
CA THR A 37 -5.21 30.61 19.12
C THR A 37 -4.85 29.52 20.14
N VAL A 38 -4.02 28.55 19.75
CA VAL A 38 -3.60 27.47 20.66
C VAL A 38 -2.42 27.86 21.56
N GLY A 39 -1.82 29.03 21.35
CA GLY A 39 -0.65 29.51 22.08
C GLY A 39 0.53 28.53 21.97
N GLU A 40 0.86 28.13 20.74
CA GLU A 40 2.02 27.31 20.40
C GLU A 40 2.86 28.01 19.33
N ASP A 41 4.17 27.83 19.36
CA ASP A 41 5.05 28.37 18.32
C ASP A 41 4.63 27.88 16.91
N PRO A 42 4.55 28.76 15.89
CA PRO A 42 4.09 28.39 14.56
C PRO A 42 4.95 27.30 13.90
N GLN A 43 6.26 27.29 14.11
CA GLN A 43 7.14 26.26 13.54
C GLN A 43 6.92 24.91 14.23
N ALA A 44 6.73 24.92 15.55
CA ALA A 44 6.39 23.71 16.30
C ALA A 44 5.05 23.11 15.84
N LEU A 45 4.02 23.94 15.64
CA LEU A 45 2.72 23.49 15.13
C LEU A 45 2.85 22.90 13.71
N ARG A 46 3.55 23.59 12.80
CA ARG A 46 3.83 23.08 11.43
C ARG A 46 4.58 21.75 11.45
N GLY A 47 5.66 21.64 12.23
CA GLY A 47 6.45 20.41 12.33
C GLY A 47 5.64 19.24 12.90
N ARG A 48 4.73 19.52 13.83
CA ARG A 48 3.78 18.52 14.29
C ARG A 48 2.80 18.10 13.19
N LEU A 49 2.19 19.05 12.47
CA LEU A 49 1.23 18.79 11.39
C LEU A 49 1.82 17.88 10.34
N LEU A 50 3.02 18.23 9.86
CA LEU A 50 3.81 17.41 8.96
C LEU A 50 4.02 15.99 9.50
N LYS A 51 4.32 15.84 10.79
CA LYS A 51 4.42 14.53 11.43
C LYS A 51 3.09 13.76 11.47
N LEU A 52 1.97 14.44 11.68
CA LEU A 52 0.63 13.83 11.72
C LEU A 52 0.22 13.31 10.34
N VAL A 53 0.49 14.08 9.27
CA VAL A 53 0.25 13.64 7.90
C VAL A 53 1.40 12.80 7.31
N ASN A 54 2.45 12.56 8.09
CA ASN A 54 3.66 11.82 7.72
C ASN A 54 4.33 12.36 6.44
N LEU A 55 4.47 13.68 6.37
CA LEU A 55 5.17 14.40 5.31
C LEU A 55 6.48 14.98 5.84
N PRO A 56 7.59 14.91 5.09
CA PRO A 56 8.87 15.42 5.55
C PRO A 56 8.90 16.95 5.60
N ARG A 57 8.33 17.62 4.58
CA ARG A 57 8.30 19.08 4.41
C ARG A 57 7.05 19.50 3.64
N LEU A 58 6.56 20.71 3.88
CA LEU A 58 5.44 21.28 3.11
C LEU A 58 5.81 21.55 1.64
N SER A 59 7.08 21.86 1.35
CA SER A 59 7.57 22.13 0.00
C SER A 59 7.40 20.95 -0.96
N ASP A 60 7.38 19.74 -0.43
CA ASP A 60 7.44 18.50 -1.19
C ASP A 60 6.04 17.87 -1.36
N THR A 61 5.00 18.63 -1.02
CA THR A 61 3.60 18.18 -0.98
C THR A 61 2.83 18.60 -2.22
N ASP A 62 1.93 17.72 -2.65
CA ASP A 62 0.97 17.98 -3.72
C ASP A 62 -0.32 18.62 -3.19
N ASP A 63 -1.24 18.96 -4.09
CA ASP A 63 -2.49 19.61 -3.72
C ASP A 63 -3.43 18.70 -2.89
N HIS A 64 -3.27 17.37 -2.98
CA HIS A 64 -4.06 16.45 -2.16
C HIS A 64 -3.57 16.49 -0.71
N ASP A 65 -2.25 16.46 -0.53
CA ASP A 65 -1.59 16.55 0.76
C ASP A 65 -1.84 17.88 1.46
N LEU A 66 -1.80 19.00 0.73
CA LEU A 66 -2.09 20.31 1.28
C LEU A 66 -3.55 20.42 1.77
N ARG A 67 -4.51 19.85 1.02
CA ARG A 67 -5.92 19.78 1.46
C ARG A 67 -6.09 18.89 2.69
N GLU A 68 -5.29 17.84 2.83
CA GLU A 68 -5.27 17.02 4.04
C GLU A 68 -4.75 17.82 5.25
N VAL A 69 -3.68 18.61 5.06
CA VAL A 69 -3.16 19.49 6.12
C VAL A 69 -4.21 20.51 6.57
N LEU A 70 -4.92 21.16 5.63
CA LEU A 70 -6.02 22.08 5.96
C LEU A 70 -7.15 21.40 6.73
N ARG A 71 -7.51 20.17 6.36
CA ARG A 71 -8.51 19.39 7.09
C ARG A 71 -8.07 19.08 8.51
N GLU A 72 -6.83 18.64 8.72
CA GLU A 72 -6.32 18.41 10.07
C GLU A 72 -6.24 19.69 10.89
N LEU A 73 -5.84 20.82 10.30
CA LEU A 73 -5.85 22.13 10.96
C LEU A 73 -7.25 22.48 11.49
N ARG A 74 -8.30 22.25 10.69
CA ARG A 74 -9.69 22.49 11.10
C ARG A 74 -10.16 21.56 12.19
N VAL A 75 -9.81 20.29 12.12
CA VAL A 75 -10.13 19.34 13.20
C VAL A 75 -9.47 19.79 14.50
N CYS A 76 -8.24 20.29 14.43
CA CYS A 76 -7.53 20.79 15.60
C CYS A 76 -8.08 22.10 16.15
N GLU A 77 -8.59 22.99 15.29
CA GLU A 77 -9.35 24.17 15.71
C GLU A 77 -10.61 23.76 16.50
N GLN A 78 -11.35 22.76 16.01
CA GLN A 78 -12.60 22.30 16.64
C GLN A 78 -12.37 21.54 17.96
N GLU A 79 -11.33 20.72 18.03
CA GLU A 79 -11.07 19.84 19.17
C GLU A 79 -10.11 20.47 20.22
N GLY A 80 -9.43 21.57 19.88
CA GLY A 80 -8.55 22.33 20.77
C GLY A 80 -7.13 21.77 20.95
N LYS A 81 -6.31 22.46 21.76
CA LYS A 81 -4.85 22.24 21.89
C LYS A 81 -4.44 20.81 22.27
N ALA A 82 -5.21 20.15 23.14
CA ALA A 82 -4.87 18.80 23.62
C ALA A 82 -5.17 17.71 22.58
N ALA A 83 -6.16 17.94 21.72
CA ALA A 83 -6.63 16.96 20.76
C ALA A 83 -5.59 16.65 19.69
N TYR A 84 -4.88 17.68 19.20
CA TYR A 84 -3.77 17.53 18.27
C TYR A 84 -2.79 16.41 18.67
N ARG A 85 -2.38 16.40 19.95
CA ARG A 85 -1.39 15.45 20.48
C ARG A 85 -1.96 14.05 20.67
N ALA A 86 -3.26 13.95 20.95
CA ALA A 86 -3.95 12.69 21.15
C ALA A 86 -4.24 11.95 19.82
N ARG A 87 -4.38 12.69 18.71
CA ARG A 87 -4.67 12.13 17.39
C ARG A 87 -3.54 11.28 16.82
N LEU A 88 -2.28 11.69 17.02
CA LEU A 88 -1.14 10.91 16.55
C LEU A 88 -0.80 9.78 17.53
N GLN A 89 -1.18 8.56 17.17
CA GLN A 89 -0.89 7.38 17.96
C GLN A 89 0.47 6.80 17.55
N ARG A 90 1.41 6.75 18.49
CA ARG A 90 2.68 6.02 18.29
C ARG A 90 2.42 4.53 18.37
N VAL A 91 2.86 3.81 17.35
CA VAL A 91 2.72 2.35 17.29
C VAL A 91 4.08 1.75 17.68
N THR A 92 4.22 1.39 18.95
CA THR A 92 5.49 0.87 19.51
C THR A 92 5.57 -0.66 19.45
N ARG A 93 4.42 -1.34 19.53
CA ARG A 93 4.35 -2.81 19.50
C ARG A 93 3.14 -3.28 18.73
N VAL A 94 3.40 -4.02 17.66
CA VAL A 94 2.39 -4.75 16.88
C VAL A 94 2.99 -6.11 16.57
N ASP A 95 2.34 -7.16 17.04
CA ASP A 95 2.76 -8.52 16.73
C ASP A 95 2.47 -8.82 15.27
N ARG A 96 3.51 -9.14 14.51
CA ARG A 96 3.44 -9.47 13.08
C ARG A 96 4.07 -10.84 12.84
N PRO A 97 3.52 -11.65 11.93
CA PRO A 97 4.19 -12.86 11.48
C PRO A 97 5.56 -12.52 10.92
N ALA A 98 6.58 -13.31 11.28
CA ALA A 98 7.92 -13.17 10.74
C ALA A 98 7.95 -13.44 9.22
N GLY A 99 9.04 -13.03 8.57
CA GLY A 99 9.31 -13.34 7.17
C GLY A 99 9.44 -12.10 6.30
N ILE A 100 9.85 -12.32 5.05
CA ILE A 100 10.25 -11.23 4.15
C ILE A 100 9.07 -10.39 3.63
N ALA A 101 9.40 -9.28 2.97
CA ALA A 101 8.47 -8.41 2.27
C ALA A 101 7.37 -7.81 3.17
N GLN A 102 7.65 -7.65 4.47
CA GLN A 102 6.77 -6.89 5.35
C GLN A 102 6.85 -5.40 5.02
N LEU A 103 5.70 -4.72 5.12
CA LEU A 103 5.75 -3.26 5.22
C LEU A 103 6.58 -2.89 6.45
N PRO A 104 7.46 -1.88 6.35
CA PRO A 104 8.09 -1.31 7.52
C PRO A 104 7.05 -1.01 8.61
N ARG A 105 7.45 -1.14 9.88
CA ARG A 105 6.53 -0.85 10.98
C ARG A 105 6.12 0.62 10.90
N PRO A 106 4.82 0.96 10.87
CA PRO A 106 4.38 2.33 10.95
C PRO A 106 4.85 2.83 12.32
N ARG A 107 5.59 3.94 12.32
CA ARG A 107 6.00 4.58 13.58
C ARG A 107 4.82 5.28 14.24
N SER A 108 3.87 5.72 13.42
CA SER A 108 2.67 6.42 13.87
C SER A 108 1.51 6.18 12.93
N VAL A 109 0.31 6.21 13.50
CA VAL A 109 -0.98 6.18 12.81
C VAL A 109 -1.85 7.31 13.36
N LYS A 110 -2.89 7.67 12.62
CA LYS A 110 -3.91 8.63 13.07
C LYS A 110 -5.31 8.12 12.70
N PRO A 111 -6.36 8.56 13.42
CA PRO A 111 -7.72 8.49 12.92
C PRO A 111 -7.86 9.28 11.61
N ALA A 112 -8.55 8.71 10.63
CA ALA A 112 -8.86 9.40 9.38
C ALA A 112 -9.76 10.61 9.65
N SER A 113 -9.42 11.77 9.08
CA SER A 113 -10.24 12.99 9.17
C SER A 113 -11.34 13.05 8.09
N SER A 114 -11.24 12.21 7.07
CA SER A 114 -12.20 12.07 5.99
C SER A 114 -12.26 10.62 5.52
N ALA A 115 -13.38 10.22 4.95
CA ALA A 115 -13.45 8.95 4.24
C ALA A 115 -12.54 8.97 3.00
N GLY A 116 -11.98 7.83 2.66
CA GLY A 116 -11.07 7.69 1.53
C GLY A 116 -10.83 6.24 1.15
N ALA A 117 -9.85 6.02 0.29
CA ALA A 117 -9.48 4.68 -0.16
C ALA A 117 -8.02 4.37 0.18
N CYS A 118 -7.77 3.14 0.61
CA CYS A 118 -6.44 2.64 0.92
C CYS A 118 -5.57 2.62 -0.34
N GLY A 119 -4.42 3.29 -0.30
CA GLY A 119 -3.46 3.36 -1.41
C GLY A 119 -2.75 2.03 -1.74
N LEU A 120 -3.11 0.93 -1.08
CA LEU A 120 -2.59 -0.42 -1.36
C LEU A 120 -3.66 -1.43 -1.74
N CYS A 121 -4.73 -1.56 -0.94
CA CYS A 121 -5.80 -2.55 -1.22
C CYS A 121 -7.06 -1.94 -1.84
N ALA A 122 -7.09 -0.63 -2.07
CA ALA A 122 -8.23 0.15 -2.55
C ALA A 122 -9.51 0.07 -1.68
N ASP A 123 -9.47 -0.58 -0.52
CA ASP A 123 -10.62 -0.54 0.40
C ASP A 123 -10.94 0.87 0.86
N GLY A 124 -12.23 1.15 0.95
CA GLY A 124 -12.71 2.32 1.68
C GLY A 124 -12.28 2.27 3.16
N TYR A 125 -11.97 3.44 3.71
CA TYR A 125 -11.91 3.66 5.14
C TYR A 125 -12.80 4.85 5.49
N ASP A 126 -13.41 4.80 6.66
CA ASP A 126 -14.32 5.83 7.15
C ASP A 126 -13.60 6.84 8.06
N VAL A 127 -14.29 7.93 8.38
CA VAL A 127 -13.82 8.90 9.37
C VAL A 127 -13.62 8.19 10.72
N GLY A 128 -12.46 8.39 11.34
CA GLY A 128 -12.09 7.77 12.61
C GLY A 128 -11.28 6.48 12.49
N ASP A 129 -11.27 5.83 11.32
CA ASP A 129 -10.46 4.62 11.10
C ASP A 129 -8.97 4.91 11.23
N LEU A 130 -8.20 3.95 11.75
CA LEU A 130 -6.76 4.10 11.86
C LEU A 130 -6.11 3.96 10.48
N ILE A 131 -5.46 5.05 10.06
CA ILE A 131 -4.69 5.14 8.82
C ILE A 131 -3.26 5.58 9.11
N GLY A 132 -2.38 5.24 8.19
CA GLY A 132 -0.96 5.61 8.26
C GLY A 132 -0.38 5.71 6.87
N ARG A 133 0.70 6.48 6.75
CA ARG A 133 1.52 6.50 5.53
C ARG A 133 2.87 5.89 5.84
N MET A 134 3.43 5.24 4.84
CA MET A 134 4.81 4.77 4.93
C MET A 134 5.75 5.97 4.82
N PRO A 135 6.88 6.00 5.54
CA PRO A 135 7.89 7.02 5.32
C PRO A 135 8.35 6.96 3.85
N SER A 136 8.36 8.10 3.18
CA SER A 136 8.95 8.23 1.85
C SER A 136 10.46 8.45 2.00
N PRO A 137 11.33 7.52 1.62
CA PRO A 137 12.75 7.78 1.45
C PRO A 137 12.94 8.77 0.31
N ASP A 138 13.68 9.82 0.60
CA ASP A 138 13.97 10.96 -0.29
C ASP A 138 14.69 10.54 -1.59
N GLU A 139 15.21 9.31 -1.65
CA GLU A 139 16.11 8.83 -2.70
C GLU A 139 15.45 7.91 -3.73
N LEU A 140 14.19 7.51 -3.52
CA LEU A 140 13.58 6.49 -4.38
C LEU A 140 12.73 7.12 -5.50
N PRO A 141 12.88 6.65 -6.75
CA PRO A 141 12.24 7.27 -7.91
C PRO A 141 10.79 6.82 -8.09
N TYR A 142 10.07 6.54 -7.00
CA TYR A 142 8.76 5.90 -7.01
C TYR A 142 7.68 6.83 -6.45
N VAL A 143 6.45 6.68 -6.94
CA VAL A 143 5.27 7.35 -6.37
C VAL A 143 5.09 6.86 -4.93
N PRO A 144 5.11 7.74 -3.92
CA PRO A 144 4.85 7.36 -2.54
C PRO A 144 3.49 6.67 -2.41
N MET A 145 3.40 5.66 -1.54
CA MET A 145 2.10 5.11 -1.18
C MET A 145 1.26 6.17 -0.48
N GLY A 146 0.00 6.29 -0.91
CA GLY A 146 -1.01 7.09 -0.21
C GLY A 146 -1.34 6.54 1.18
N TRP A 147 -2.46 7.00 1.75
CA TRP A 147 -2.92 6.49 3.04
C TRP A 147 -3.20 5.00 3.00
N LEU A 148 -2.65 4.25 3.94
CA LEU A 148 -2.87 2.83 4.10
C LEU A 148 -3.82 2.59 5.27
N CYS A 149 -4.80 1.71 5.08
CA CYS A 149 -5.68 1.28 6.15
C CYS A 149 -4.93 0.40 7.17
N TRP A 150 -5.48 0.30 8.37
CA TRP A 150 -4.93 -0.54 9.44
C TRP A 150 -4.69 -1.99 9.01
N HIS A 151 -5.59 -2.56 8.20
CA HIS A 151 -5.42 -3.90 7.65
C HIS A 151 -4.11 -4.02 6.87
N CYS A 152 -3.89 -3.17 5.87
CA CYS A 152 -2.68 -3.17 5.06
C CYS A 152 -1.43 -2.92 5.91
N LEU A 153 -1.47 -1.98 6.84
CA LEU A 153 -0.34 -1.61 7.69
C LEU A 153 0.10 -2.72 8.64
N VAL A 154 -0.85 -3.50 9.16
CA VAL A 154 -0.63 -4.38 10.33
C VAL A 154 -1.14 -5.79 10.12
N GLN A 155 -2.40 -5.95 9.73
CA GLN A 155 -3.09 -7.24 9.83
C GLN A 155 -2.88 -8.12 8.60
N ARG A 156 -2.54 -7.53 7.45
CA ARG A 156 -2.46 -8.17 6.13
C ARG A 156 -1.72 -9.50 6.12
N ARG A 157 -0.63 -9.65 6.89
CA ARG A 157 0.13 -10.92 6.92
C ARG A 157 -0.37 -11.93 7.94
N ARG A 158 -1.10 -11.48 8.97
CA ARG A 158 -1.67 -12.32 10.03
C ARG A 158 -3.08 -12.80 9.68
N GLN A 159 -3.82 -12.00 8.92
CA GLN A 159 -5.18 -12.24 8.47
C GLN A 159 -5.28 -11.93 6.97
N PRO A 160 -4.47 -12.58 6.11
CA PRO A 160 -4.48 -12.28 4.68
C PRO A 160 -5.84 -12.57 4.07
N ARG A 161 -6.26 -11.70 3.15
CA ARG A 161 -7.36 -11.91 2.20
C ARG A 161 -6.79 -12.41 0.87
N ARG A 162 -7.61 -12.97 -0.02
CA ARG A 162 -7.15 -13.48 -1.33
C ARG A 162 -6.42 -12.40 -2.13
N ARG A 163 -6.99 -11.19 -2.23
CA ARG A 163 -6.31 -10.03 -2.80
C ARG A 163 -4.98 -9.68 -2.17
N ASP A 164 -4.75 -9.94 -0.88
CA ASP A 164 -3.47 -9.63 -0.26
C ASP A 164 -2.36 -10.53 -0.82
N VAL A 165 -2.70 -11.78 -1.17
CA VAL A 165 -1.81 -12.71 -1.86
C VAL A 165 -1.59 -12.28 -3.31
N LEU A 166 -2.62 -11.81 -4.01
CA LEU A 166 -2.49 -11.28 -5.38
C LEU A 166 -1.61 -10.02 -5.43
N LEU A 167 -1.86 -9.07 -4.53
CA LEU A 167 -1.01 -7.88 -4.37
C LEU A 167 0.42 -8.31 -4.04
N ARG A 168 0.60 -9.36 -3.23
CA ARG A 168 1.94 -9.89 -2.93
C ARG A 168 2.61 -10.41 -4.20
N PHE A 169 1.90 -11.18 -5.03
CA PHE A 169 2.41 -11.63 -6.32
C PHE A 169 2.79 -10.45 -7.21
N PHE A 170 1.90 -9.48 -7.38
CA PHE A 170 2.17 -8.28 -8.16
C PHE A 170 3.47 -7.60 -7.73
N HIS A 171 3.59 -7.25 -6.45
CA HIS A 171 4.77 -6.55 -5.91
C HIS A 171 6.06 -7.38 -5.99
N ALA A 172 5.97 -8.67 -5.74
CA ALA A 172 7.11 -9.58 -5.73
C ALA A 172 7.65 -9.85 -7.14
N LEU A 173 6.76 -10.19 -8.07
CA LEU A 173 7.08 -10.36 -9.48
C LEU A 173 7.50 -9.05 -10.11
N PHE A 174 7.06 -7.91 -9.58
CA PHE A 174 7.62 -6.63 -9.99
C PHE A 174 9.10 -6.53 -9.62
N ALA A 175 9.40 -6.74 -8.33
CA ALA A 175 10.69 -6.39 -7.73
C ALA A 175 11.80 -7.42 -7.96
N GLY A 176 11.47 -8.69 -8.24
CA GLY A 176 12.46 -9.74 -8.38
C GLY A 176 11.92 -11.00 -9.04
N ASP A 177 12.55 -12.13 -8.71
CA ASP A 177 12.39 -13.40 -9.44
C ASP A 177 11.65 -14.48 -8.64
N GLY A 178 11.06 -14.12 -7.51
CA GLY A 178 10.28 -15.05 -6.71
C GLY A 178 9.42 -14.37 -5.63
N VAL A 179 8.45 -15.13 -5.12
CA VAL A 179 7.48 -14.66 -4.13
C VAL A 179 7.65 -15.46 -2.85
N GLY A 180 7.87 -14.77 -1.73
CA GLY A 180 7.86 -15.39 -0.41
C GLY A 180 6.50 -15.21 0.27
N LEU A 181 5.88 -16.33 0.65
CA LEU A 181 4.64 -16.37 1.43
C LEU A 181 4.89 -16.94 2.82
N ASN A 182 4.22 -16.47 3.86
CA ASN A 182 4.25 -17.14 5.17
C ASN A 182 3.28 -18.32 5.20
N GLY A 183 3.29 -19.12 6.27
CA GLY A 183 2.39 -20.27 6.42
C GLY A 183 0.90 -19.93 6.30
N ILE A 184 0.46 -18.75 6.79
CA ILE A 184 -0.95 -18.33 6.73
C ILE A 184 -1.36 -18.01 5.29
N GLU A 185 -0.53 -17.25 4.57
CA GLU A 185 -0.72 -16.95 3.14
C GLU A 185 -0.64 -18.22 2.29
N CYS A 186 0.24 -19.17 2.64
CA CYS A 186 0.31 -20.48 1.98
C CYS A 186 -0.99 -21.28 2.19
N GLY A 187 -1.54 -21.26 3.39
CA GLY A 187 -2.81 -21.93 3.70
C GLY A 187 -3.97 -21.35 2.89
N LEU A 188 -4.05 -20.02 2.81
CA LEU A 188 -5.07 -19.34 2.02
C LEU A 188 -4.95 -19.65 0.51
N LEU A 189 -3.72 -19.64 -0.03
CA LEU A 189 -3.48 -19.98 -1.43
C LEU A 189 -3.78 -21.45 -1.71
N LEU A 190 -3.43 -22.35 -0.79
CA LEU A 190 -3.75 -23.77 -0.89
C LEU A 190 -5.27 -23.98 -0.94
N GLU A 191 -6.01 -23.36 -0.02
CA GLU A 191 -7.47 -23.42 0.00
C GLU A 191 -8.04 -22.96 -1.35
N TRP A 192 -7.52 -21.85 -1.89
CA TRP A 192 -8.00 -21.32 -3.16
C TRP A 192 -7.71 -22.26 -4.34
N LEU A 193 -6.50 -22.80 -4.44
CA LEU A 193 -6.10 -23.73 -5.50
C LEU A 193 -6.81 -25.11 -5.40
N THR A 194 -7.34 -25.46 -4.23
CA THR A 194 -7.97 -26.76 -3.99
C THR A 194 -9.48 -26.69 -3.75
N ALA A 195 -10.06 -25.48 -3.78
CA ALA A 195 -11.49 -25.25 -3.61
C ALA A 195 -12.33 -25.90 -4.72
N ASP A 196 -11.84 -25.89 -5.96
CA ASP A 196 -12.49 -26.52 -7.10
C ASP A 196 -11.59 -27.64 -7.68
N PRO A 197 -12.01 -28.92 -7.60
CA PRO A 197 -11.28 -30.03 -8.21
C PRO A 197 -11.06 -29.90 -9.72
N ALA A 198 -11.83 -29.07 -10.43
CA ALA A 198 -11.63 -28.80 -11.85
C ALA A 198 -10.30 -28.08 -12.13
N LEU A 199 -9.74 -27.36 -11.14
CA LEU A 199 -8.52 -26.57 -11.33
C LEU A 199 -7.29 -27.42 -11.61
N SER A 200 -7.17 -28.61 -10.99
CA SER A 200 -6.08 -29.54 -11.29
C SER A 200 -6.17 -30.11 -12.70
N ASN A 201 -7.33 -29.99 -13.35
CA ASN A 201 -7.56 -30.42 -14.73
C ASN A 201 -7.47 -29.27 -15.75
N SER A 202 -7.24 -28.04 -15.29
CA SER A 202 -7.09 -26.84 -16.12
C SER A 202 -5.92 -26.96 -17.10
N LYS A 203 -5.97 -26.20 -18.19
CA LYS A 203 -4.89 -26.24 -19.20
C LYS A 203 -3.54 -25.77 -18.64
N PRO A 204 -3.46 -24.69 -17.84
CA PRO A 204 -2.19 -24.22 -17.28
C PRO A 204 -1.60 -25.22 -16.29
N TRP A 205 -2.42 -25.87 -15.45
CA TRP A 205 -1.94 -26.89 -14.52
C TRP A 205 -1.39 -28.11 -15.26
N LYS A 206 -2.04 -28.56 -16.34
CA LYS A 206 -1.52 -29.68 -17.15
C LYS A 206 -0.21 -29.33 -17.87
N ALA A 207 -0.03 -28.07 -18.27
CA ALA A 207 1.17 -27.61 -18.96
C ALA A 207 2.37 -27.43 -18.00
N ASP A 208 2.11 -26.96 -16.78
CA ASP A 208 3.11 -26.79 -15.72
C ASP A 208 2.53 -27.32 -14.38
N PRO A 209 2.75 -28.61 -14.06
CA PRO A 209 2.07 -29.27 -12.93
C PRO A 209 2.41 -28.68 -11.55
N LEU A 210 1.38 -28.40 -10.75
CA LEU A 210 1.51 -27.74 -9.44
C LEU A 210 1.48 -28.72 -8.24
N GLU A 211 1.52 -30.04 -8.42
CA GLU A 211 1.37 -31.03 -7.32
C GLU A 211 2.43 -30.82 -6.23
N ASN A 212 3.70 -30.67 -6.64
CA ASN A 212 4.80 -30.40 -5.71
C ASN A 212 4.62 -29.06 -4.98
N THR A 213 4.08 -28.06 -5.67
CA THR A 213 3.76 -26.76 -5.08
C THR A 213 2.64 -26.88 -4.05
N VAL A 214 1.57 -27.62 -4.35
CA VAL A 214 0.46 -27.89 -3.42
C VAL A 214 0.96 -28.61 -2.16
N VAL A 215 1.81 -29.63 -2.30
CA VAL A 215 2.45 -30.30 -1.16
C VAL A 215 3.27 -29.29 -0.33
N ARG A 216 4.10 -28.49 -0.99
CA ARG A 216 4.92 -27.45 -0.33
C ARG A 216 4.07 -26.42 0.42
N LEU A 217 2.98 -25.95 -0.17
CA LEU A 217 2.06 -25.00 0.48
C LEU A 217 1.41 -25.62 1.72
N ARG A 218 0.94 -26.87 1.62
CA ARG A 218 0.34 -27.62 2.74
C ARG A 218 1.30 -27.79 3.90
N THR A 219 2.52 -28.26 3.64
CA THR A 219 3.55 -28.39 4.68
C THR A 219 3.90 -27.03 5.29
N SER A 220 4.01 -25.98 4.47
CA SER A 220 4.34 -24.64 4.97
C SER A 220 3.26 -24.04 5.86
N ALA A 221 1.99 -24.30 5.54
CA ALA A 221 0.85 -23.88 6.35
C ALA A 221 0.81 -24.63 7.69
N ALA A 222 0.98 -25.96 7.65
CA ALA A 222 0.98 -26.81 8.84
C ALA A 222 2.14 -26.47 9.81
N ASP A 223 3.35 -26.27 9.28
CA ASP A 223 4.54 -25.96 10.07
C ASP A 223 4.62 -24.47 10.50
N GLY A 224 3.71 -23.62 10.00
CA GLY A 224 3.75 -22.18 10.25
C GLY A 224 5.04 -21.51 9.75
N LYS A 225 5.55 -21.92 8.57
CA LYS A 225 6.85 -21.44 8.07
C LYS A 225 6.86 -19.90 7.93
N PRO A 226 7.94 -19.22 8.35
CA PRO A 226 8.04 -17.77 8.23
C PRO A 226 8.09 -17.32 6.77
N THR A 227 8.65 -18.13 5.87
CA THR A 227 8.70 -17.85 4.44
C THR A 227 8.82 -19.14 3.64
N THR A 228 8.01 -19.24 2.59
CA THR A 228 8.03 -20.28 1.56
C THR A 228 8.12 -19.60 0.21
N TRP A 229 9.19 -19.91 -0.51
CA TRP A 229 9.49 -19.29 -1.79
C TRP A 229 8.83 -20.03 -2.95
N LEU A 230 8.12 -19.28 -3.78
CA LEU A 230 7.60 -19.70 -5.08
C LEU A 230 8.43 -19.02 -6.16
N SER A 231 8.85 -19.76 -7.19
CA SER A 231 9.53 -19.17 -8.34
C SER A 231 8.57 -18.32 -9.17
N THR A 232 9.10 -17.37 -9.93
CA THR A 232 8.31 -16.57 -10.89
C THR A 232 7.43 -17.45 -11.77
N GLN A 233 8.00 -18.49 -12.39
CA GLN A 233 7.28 -19.42 -13.26
C GLN A 233 6.08 -20.07 -12.53
N THR A 234 6.30 -20.60 -11.33
CA THR A 234 5.22 -21.20 -10.54
C THR A 234 4.10 -20.19 -10.24
N VAL A 235 4.45 -18.91 -9.98
CA VAL A 235 3.44 -17.89 -9.75
C VAL A 235 2.67 -17.51 -11.01
N HIS A 236 3.32 -17.44 -12.18
CA HIS A 236 2.64 -17.27 -13.45
C HIS A 236 1.62 -18.38 -13.69
N THR A 237 2.01 -19.63 -13.46
CA THR A 237 1.12 -20.78 -13.60
C THR A 237 -0.03 -20.72 -12.61
N ILE A 238 0.22 -20.39 -11.34
CA ILE A 238 -0.84 -20.19 -10.33
C ILE A 238 -1.84 -19.13 -10.78
N VAL A 239 -1.37 -17.97 -11.25
CA VAL A 239 -2.23 -16.87 -11.70
C VAL A 239 -3.08 -17.32 -12.91
N ALA A 240 -2.49 -18.04 -13.86
CA ALA A 240 -3.21 -18.59 -15.01
C ALA A 240 -4.28 -19.61 -14.59
N VAL A 241 -3.95 -20.53 -13.67
CA VAL A 241 -4.92 -21.49 -13.10
C VAL A 241 -6.06 -20.76 -12.41
N LEU A 242 -5.76 -19.77 -11.56
CA LEU A 242 -6.77 -19.01 -10.82
C LEU A 242 -7.67 -18.19 -11.75
N ARG A 243 -7.20 -17.82 -12.95
CA ARG A 243 -8.01 -17.11 -13.95
C ARG A 243 -9.01 -18.01 -14.66
N GLU A 244 -8.76 -19.32 -14.73
CA GLU A 244 -9.70 -20.30 -15.32
C GLU A 244 -10.81 -20.72 -14.34
N VAL A 245 -10.79 -20.23 -13.10
CA VAL A 245 -11.80 -20.54 -12.05
C VAL A 245 -13.15 -19.92 -12.41
N PRO A 246 -14.26 -20.68 -12.38
CA PRO A 246 -15.61 -20.09 -12.35
C PRO A 246 -15.80 -19.31 -11.04
N ALA A 247 -16.52 -18.19 -11.07
CA ALA A 247 -16.76 -17.34 -9.90
C ALA A 247 -17.11 -18.17 -8.65
N SER A 248 -16.19 -18.19 -7.68
CA SER A 248 -16.39 -18.87 -6.39
C SER A 248 -17.18 -17.96 -5.46
N PRO A 249 -18.14 -18.47 -4.65
CA PRO A 249 -18.89 -17.65 -3.69
C PRO A 249 -18.00 -16.92 -2.67
N ALA A 250 -16.78 -17.40 -2.46
CA ALA A 250 -15.79 -16.80 -1.55
C ALA A 250 -14.89 -15.75 -2.22
N THR A 251 -14.99 -15.57 -3.54
CA THR A 251 -14.24 -14.55 -4.29
C THR A 251 -15.07 -13.28 -4.34
N THR A 252 -14.49 -12.17 -3.86
CA THR A 252 -15.12 -10.85 -3.95
C THR A 252 -14.86 -10.21 -5.31
N VAL A 253 -15.67 -9.21 -5.69
CA VAL A 253 -15.45 -8.41 -6.92
C VAL A 253 -14.03 -7.83 -6.92
N GLN A 254 -13.55 -7.35 -5.78
CA GLN A 254 -12.21 -6.79 -5.63
C GLN A 254 -11.10 -7.84 -5.81
N ASP A 255 -11.35 -9.10 -5.43
CA ASP A 255 -10.38 -10.17 -5.68
C ASP A 255 -10.29 -10.47 -7.19
N GLU A 256 -11.42 -10.46 -7.91
CA GLU A 256 -11.47 -10.65 -9.37
C GLU A 256 -10.81 -9.50 -10.12
N GLU A 257 -11.07 -8.25 -9.73
CA GLU A 257 -10.44 -7.06 -10.29
C GLU A 257 -8.92 -7.08 -10.08
N ALA A 258 -8.46 -7.44 -8.87
CA ALA A 258 -7.04 -7.57 -8.57
C ALA A 258 -6.39 -8.70 -9.39
N LEU A 259 -7.07 -9.83 -9.58
CA LEU A 259 -6.57 -10.94 -10.38
C LEU A 259 -6.50 -10.56 -11.87
N ALA A 260 -7.52 -9.89 -12.39
CA ALA A 260 -7.55 -9.40 -13.76
C ALA A 260 -6.43 -8.39 -14.03
N ALA A 261 -6.22 -7.43 -13.12
CA ALA A 261 -5.14 -6.45 -13.21
C ALA A 261 -3.75 -7.12 -13.14
N LEU A 262 -3.58 -8.13 -12.29
CA LEU A 262 -2.34 -8.91 -12.25
C LEU A 262 -2.09 -9.66 -13.57
N VAL A 263 -3.10 -10.33 -14.12
CA VAL A 263 -3.01 -11.03 -15.42
C VAL A 263 -2.62 -10.04 -16.53
N GLN A 264 -3.26 -8.88 -16.58
CA GLN A 264 -2.95 -7.84 -17.56
C GLN A 264 -1.47 -7.42 -17.44
N HIS A 265 -0.96 -7.20 -16.23
CA HIS A 265 0.44 -6.79 -16.05
C HIS A 265 1.46 -7.86 -16.44
N LEU A 266 1.18 -9.12 -16.15
CA LEU A 266 2.04 -10.22 -16.61
C LEU A 266 2.11 -10.24 -18.14
N ALA A 267 0.97 -10.04 -18.82
CA ALA A 267 0.92 -9.96 -20.28
C ALA A 267 1.63 -8.71 -20.83
N GLU A 268 1.50 -7.55 -20.18
CA GLU A 268 2.20 -6.31 -20.59
C GLU A 268 3.72 -6.46 -20.48
N TRP A 269 4.24 -7.13 -19.44
CA TRP A 269 5.67 -7.36 -19.30
C TRP A 269 6.20 -8.36 -20.32
N GLU A 270 5.40 -9.36 -20.69
CA GLU A 270 5.77 -10.38 -21.68
C GLU A 270 5.71 -9.84 -23.11
N THR A 271 4.64 -9.11 -23.46
CA THR A 271 4.42 -8.59 -24.82
C THR A 271 5.12 -7.27 -25.09
N ASN A 272 5.48 -6.53 -24.04
CA ASN A 272 6.15 -5.23 -24.11
C ASN A 272 5.49 -4.26 -25.12
N PRO A 273 4.19 -3.93 -24.94
CA PRO A 273 3.45 -3.14 -25.91
C PRO A 273 4.03 -1.73 -26.10
N ALA A 274 4.68 -1.19 -25.06
CA ALA A 274 5.38 0.09 -25.10
C ALA A 274 6.74 0.05 -25.83
N ALA A 275 7.12 -1.09 -26.41
CA ALA A 275 8.37 -1.29 -27.14
C ALA A 275 9.62 -0.83 -26.37
N VAL A 276 9.63 -1.06 -25.05
CA VAL A 276 10.74 -0.70 -24.18
C VAL A 276 12.00 -1.45 -24.63
N PRO A 277 13.12 -0.77 -24.92
CA PRO A 277 14.31 -1.44 -25.42
C PRO A 277 14.97 -2.27 -24.32
N ALA A 278 14.84 -3.60 -24.40
CA ALA A 278 15.47 -4.53 -23.47
C ALA A 278 17.01 -4.40 -23.43
N SER A 279 17.63 -3.95 -24.53
CA SER A 279 19.07 -3.66 -24.59
C SER A 279 19.51 -2.54 -23.62
N ARG A 280 18.61 -1.62 -23.28
CA ARG A 280 18.88 -0.48 -22.40
C ARG A 280 18.51 -0.77 -20.94
N TYR A 281 17.46 -1.55 -20.70
CA TYR A 281 16.87 -1.74 -19.36
C TYR A 281 16.96 -3.18 -18.84
N GLY A 282 17.46 -4.12 -19.65
CA GLY A 282 17.42 -5.56 -19.38
C GLY A 282 15.99 -6.11 -19.46
N THR A 283 15.74 -7.17 -18.68
CA THR A 283 14.42 -7.83 -18.53
C THR A 283 13.94 -7.88 -17.07
N GLY A 284 14.69 -7.24 -16.16
CA GLY A 284 14.39 -7.19 -14.72
C GLY A 284 13.52 -6.00 -14.33
N TRP A 285 13.61 -5.59 -13.06
CA TRP A 285 12.75 -4.56 -12.48
C TRP A 285 12.78 -3.19 -13.22
N CYS A 286 13.95 -2.75 -13.70
CA CYS A 286 14.09 -1.50 -14.47
C CYS A 286 13.22 -1.51 -15.74
N PHE A 287 13.22 -2.66 -16.44
CA PHE A 287 12.42 -2.87 -17.63
C PHE A 287 10.93 -2.85 -17.31
N ARG A 288 10.49 -3.63 -16.32
CA ARG A 288 9.08 -3.69 -15.88
C ARG A 288 8.56 -2.29 -15.48
N ARG A 289 9.41 -1.49 -14.83
CA ARG A 289 9.08 -0.09 -14.44
C ARG A 289 8.86 0.79 -15.66
N GLN A 290 9.75 0.69 -16.63
CA GLN A 290 9.65 1.51 -17.84
C GLN A 290 8.43 1.11 -18.68
N VAL A 291 8.08 -0.19 -18.73
CA VAL A 291 6.85 -0.66 -19.38
C VAL A 291 5.64 -0.01 -18.73
N LEU A 292 5.47 -0.12 -17.41
CA LEU A 292 4.33 0.49 -16.71
C LEU A 292 4.25 2.02 -16.88
N ALA A 293 5.39 2.71 -16.86
CA ALA A 293 5.42 4.16 -17.00
C ALA A 293 4.99 4.65 -18.41
N LEU A 294 5.09 3.78 -19.42
CA LEU A 294 4.77 4.09 -20.81
C LEU A 294 3.46 3.46 -21.28
N THR A 295 2.84 2.59 -20.48
CA THR A 295 1.52 2.03 -20.78
C THR A 295 0.46 3.13 -20.78
N GLU A 296 -0.25 3.28 -21.90
CA GLU A 296 -1.27 4.32 -22.12
C GLU A 296 -2.49 4.18 -21.18
N HIS A 297 -2.79 2.96 -20.75
CA HIS A 297 -3.90 2.65 -19.85
C HIS A 297 -3.39 1.93 -18.58
N PRO A 298 -2.86 2.68 -17.59
CA PRO A 298 -2.36 2.08 -16.36
C PRO A 298 -3.50 1.41 -15.58
N THR A 299 -3.31 0.15 -15.19
CA THR A 299 -4.31 -0.55 -14.37
C THR A 299 -4.44 0.10 -12.98
N VAL A 300 -5.50 -0.25 -12.25
CA VAL A 300 -5.69 0.16 -10.85
C VAL A 300 -4.47 -0.20 -10.00
N LEU A 301 -3.85 -1.37 -10.18
CA LEU A 301 -2.66 -1.77 -9.43
C LEU A 301 -1.42 -0.91 -9.70
N SER A 302 -1.33 -0.28 -10.87
CA SER A 302 -0.26 0.68 -11.20
C SER A 302 -0.49 2.06 -10.59
N GLN A 303 -1.75 2.40 -10.29
CA GLN A 303 -2.14 3.68 -9.68
C GLN A 303 -2.09 3.62 -8.16
N LEU A 304 -2.33 2.45 -7.57
CA LEU A 304 -2.09 2.18 -6.15
C LEU A 304 -0.57 2.22 -5.90
N GLY A 305 -0.16 2.91 -4.83
CA GLY A 305 1.21 3.36 -4.60
C GLY A 305 2.28 2.30 -4.87
N GLY A 306 3.42 2.77 -5.37
CA GLY A 306 4.25 1.98 -6.27
C GLY A 306 4.66 0.59 -5.75
N PRO A 307 4.74 -0.43 -6.64
CA PRO A 307 4.95 -1.83 -6.27
C PRO A 307 6.28 -2.19 -5.56
N PHE A 308 7.09 -1.19 -5.27
CA PHE A 308 8.53 -1.29 -5.01
C PHE A 308 8.91 -1.09 -3.54
N PHE A 309 8.02 -0.50 -2.73
CA PHE A 309 8.30 -0.17 -1.33
C PHE A 309 8.26 -1.38 -0.39
N LEU A 310 7.52 -2.41 -0.79
CA LEU A 310 7.23 -3.59 0.03
C LEU A 310 8.41 -4.57 0.15
N TYR A 311 9.45 -4.39 -0.66
CA TYR A 311 10.59 -5.30 -0.79
C TYR A 311 11.92 -4.72 -0.32
N GLN A 312 11.90 -3.64 0.47
CA GLN A 312 13.10 -3.14 1.14
C GLN A 312 13.57 -4.08 2.26
N CYS A 313 13.98 -5.30 1.93
CA CYS A 313 14.90 -6.04 2.80
C CYS A 313 16.30 -5.45 2.57
N LYS A 314 16.97 -5.00 3.62
CA LYS A 314 18.40 -4.68 3.55
C LYS A 314 19.14 -6.01 3.40
N THR A 315 19.88 -6.21 2.31
CA THR A 315 20.93 -7.22 2.27
C THR A 315 22.07 -6.76 3.17
N THR A 316 22.43 -7.54 4.19
CA THR A 316 23.66 -7.30 4.97
C THR A 316 24.88 -7.47 4.07
N GLN A 317 26.04 -7.00 4.53
CA GLN A 317 27.33 -7.26 3.88
C GLN A 317 27.64 -8.77 3.73
N THR A 318 26.97 -9.62 4.51
CA THR A 318 27.08 -11.09 4.44
C THR A 318 26.05 -11.75 3.49
N GLY A 319 25.26 -10.97 2.76
CA GLY A 319 24.26 -11.46 1.81
C GLY A 319 22.95 -11.95 2.46
N GLN A 320 22.74 -11.70 3.76
CA GLN A 320 21.49 -12.05 4.43
C GLN A 320 20.45 -10.96 4.21
N LEU A 321 19.23 -11.34 3.83
CA LEU A 321 18.09 -10.41 3.78
C LEU A 321 17.62 -10.12 5.21
N VAL A 322 17.70 -8.86 5.62
CA VAL A 322 17.27 -8.39 6.94
C VAL A 322 16.11 -7.40 6.76
N GLU A 323 15.11 -7.50 7.64
CA GLU A 323 14.04 -6.51 7.74
C GLU A 323 14.65 -5.11 7.98
N PRO A 324 14.13 -4.04 7.35
CA PRO A 324 14.78 -2.72 7.34
C PRO A 324 14.84 -2.03 8.71
#